data_AF-A0A2H0VFF3-F1
#
_entry.id   AF-A0A2H0VFF3-F1
#
_cell.length_a   1.000
_cell.length_b   1.000
_cell.length_c   1.000
_cell.angle_alpha   90.00
_cell.angle_beta   90.00
_cell.angle_gamma   90.00
#
_symmetry.space_group_name_H-M   'P 1'
#
loop_
_entity.id
_entity.type
_entity.pdbx_description
1 polymer ?
#
loop_
_entity_poly.entity_id
_entity_poly.type
_entity_poly.pdbx_seq_one_letter_code
_entity_poly.pdbx_strand_id
1 'polypeptide(L)'
;MKILELSSSEAVTIFSSVKIVREYPTRALTNIDLENYISQAVWKFFDKCRSEAAERLSVGEMELVLSDVRILGVKIDGHRVINPIGFTGRELEISLSLTVIGKGESDENVYMVEGASMRAYILSRLLNLDRAFYVESDQNKTGIYYINGSDIRYFSGFDWGGEHAVSALQEILEIDGDVLERVYRKYARGDVSERLDRRIGKPFYTNFGILVNGTLMNVRNAGAMRGKTPPIIYFNPLFPVPEGVYRKNFTFGRHKLRFQKPEDELDIETFMKDNIHGVYEDLNDLARRRISWLTPKS
;
A
#
# COMPACT_ATOMS: atom_id res chain seq x y z
N MET A 1 19.12 5.48 -8.53
CA MET A 1 17.96 4.56 -8.44
C MET A 1 16.73 5.31 -8.91
N LYS A 2 16.04 4.84 -9.96
CA LYS A 2 14.78 5.44 -10.42
C LYS A 2 13.62 4.62 -9.87
N ILE A 3 12.66 5.27 -9.22
CA ILE A 3 11.45 4.62 -8.68
C ILE A 3 10.28 5.07 -9.54
N LEU A 4 9.44 4.12 -9.94
CA LEU A 4 8.17 4.40 -10.61
C LEU A 4 7.06 3.92 -9.69
N GLU A 5 6.23 4.86 -9.27
CA GLU A 5 5.06 4.57 -8.47
C GLU A 5 3.89 4.25 -9.40
N LEU A 6 3.33 3.07 -9.23
CA LEU A 6 2.22 2.55 -10.03
C LEU A 6 0.94 2.52 -9.20
N SER A 7 -0.20 2.70 -9.87
CA SER A 7 -1.52 2.56 -9.25
C SER A 7 -1.81 1.11 -8.88
N SER A 8 -2.86 0.91 -8.07
CA SER A 8 -3.30 -0.42 -7.63
C SER A 8 -3.81 -1.34 -8.75
N SER A 9 -4.00 -0.79 -9.96
CA SER A 9 -4.38 -1.51 -11.18
C SER A 9 -3.22 -1.79 -12.13
N GLU A 10 -2.05 -1.17 -11.91
CA GLU A 10 -0.83 -1.36 -12.72
C GLU A 10 0.17 -2.26 -12.00
N ALA A 11 0.22 -2.17 -10.66
CA ALA A 11 1.04 -3.03 -9.83
C ALA A 11 0.31 -3.56 -8.60
N VAL A 12 0.80 -4.71 -8.13
CA VAL A 12 0.35 -5.36 -6.91
C VAL A 12 1.56 -5.57 -6.02
N THR A 13 1.65 -4.82 -4.92
CA THR A 13 2.69 -5.02 -3.90
C THR A 13 2.09 -5.67 -2.66
N ILE A 14 2.63 -6.82 -2.27
CA ILE A 14 2.12 -7.62 -1.15
C ILE A 14 3.23 -7.83 -0.13
N PHE A 15 2.88 -7.69 1.14
CA PHE A 15 3.78 -7.85 2.28
C PHE A 15 3.42 -9.11 3.05
N SER A 16 4.38 -9.99 3.28
CA SER A 16 4.13 -11.18 4.11
C SER A 16 5.40 -11.70 4.75
N SER A 17 5.29 -12.79 5.52
CA SER A 17 6.44 -13.51 6.05
C SER A 17 6.31 -14.99 5.71
N VAL A 18 7.41 -15.58 5.26
CA VAL A 18 7.48 -17.01 4.94
C VAL A 18 8.32 -17.70 6.00
N LYS A 19 7.75 -18.74 6.60
CA LYS A 19 8.45 -19.61 7.54
C LYS A 19 9.04 -20.81 6.81
N ILE A 20 10.30 -21.10 7.10
CA ILE A 20 11.05 -22.21 6.55
C ILE A 20 11.63 -23.01 7.72
N VAL A 21 11.30 -24.30 7.76
CA VAL A 21 11.93 -25.24 8.69
C VAL A 21 13.26 -25.69 8.08
N ARG A 22 14.35 -25.48 8.81
CA ARG A 22 15.70 -25.83 8.38
C ARG A 22 15.94 -27.32 8.54
N GLU A 23 16.59 -27.92 7.53
CA GLU A 23 16.94 -29.35 7.52
C GLU A 23 17.98 -29.69 8.60
N TYR A 24 18.97 -28.81 8.79
CA TYR A 24 20.04 -28.96 9.77
C TYR A 24 20.05 -27.78 10.77
N PRO A 25 19.23 -27.81 11.84
CA PRO A 25 19.10 -26.70 12.78
C PRO A 25 20.38 -26.37 13.55
N THR A 26 21.21 -27.37 13.83
CA THR A 26 22.46 -27.24 14.61
C THR A 26 23.65 -26.77 13.77
N ARG A 27 23.54 -26.80 12.44
CA ARG A 27 24.56 -26.28 11.54
C ARG A 27 24.41 -24.76 11.43
N ALA A 28 25.51 -24.02 11.42
CA ALA A 28 25.47 -22.59 11.17
C ALA A 28 25.00 -22.30 9.74
N LEU A 29 24.16 -21.27 9.55
CA LEU A 29 23.75 -20.80 8.22
C LEU A 29 24.96 -20.33 7.43
N THR A 30 25.13 -20.86 6.23
CA THR A 30 26.10 -20.36 5.24
C THR A 30 25.43 -19.43 4.25
N ASN A 31 26.25 -18.72 3.44
CA ASN A 31 25.73 -17.93 2.32
C ASN A 31 24.86 -18.79 1.39
N ILE A 32 25.33 -19.97 1.01
CA ILE A 32 24.63 -20.88 0.09
C ILE A 32 23.27 -21.31 0.67
N ASP A 33 23.21 -21.61 1.97
CA ASP A 33 21.94 -21.95 2.63
C ASP A 33 20.96 -20.78 2.55
N LEU A 34 21.44 -19.57 2.82
CA LEU A 34 20.63 -18.36 2.80
C LEU A 34 20.12 -18.04 1.38
N GLU A 35 20.96 -18.19 0.36
CA GLU A 35 20.53 -18.05 -1.05
C GLU A 35 19.40 -19.00 -1.42
N ASN A 36 19.52 -20.26 -1.00
CA ASN A 36 18.50 -21.27 -1.25
C ASN A 36 17.21 -20.96 -0.49
N TYR A 37 17.31 -20.56 0.78
CA TYR A 37 16.14 -20.22 1.59
C TYR A 37 15.43 -18.96 1.12
N ILE A 38 16.16 -17.93 0.68
CA ILE A 38 15.56 -16.73 0.08
C ILE A 38 14.85 -17.12 -1.22
N SER A 39 15.48 -17.88 -2.11
CA SER A 39 14.85 -18.34 -3.35
C SER A 39 13.56 -19.13 -3.07
N GLN A 40 13.60 -20.03 -2.08
CA GLN A 40 12.44 -20.80 -1.64
C GLN A 40 11.34 -19.89 -1.06
N ALA A 41 11.70 -18.90 -0.26
CA ALA A 41 10.76 -17.97 0.35
C ALA A 41 10.05 -17.12 -0.71
N VAL A 42 10.82 -16.56 -1.65
CA VAL A 42 10.30 -15.76 -2.76
C VAL A 42 9.37 -16.59 -3.63
N TRP A 43 9.78 -17.81 -4.03
CA TRP A 43 8.94 -18.68 -4.84
C TRP A 43 7.64 -19.08 -4.13
N LYS A 44 7.72 -19.51 -2.85
CA LYS A 44 6.54 -19.85 -2.05
C LYS A 44 5.59 -18.66 -1.89
N PHE A 45 6.14 -17.46 -1.73
CA PHE A 45 5.32 -16.27 -1.56
C PHE A 45 4.67 -15.86 -2.88
N PHE A 46 5.43 -15.84 -3.98
CA PHE A 46 4.91 -15.54 -5.30
C PHE A 46 3.80 -16.51 -5.71
N ASP A 47 4.01 -17.82 -5.54
CA ASP A 47 3.01 -18.85 -5.84
C ASP A 47 1.70 -18.63 -5.06
N LYS A 48 1.82 -18.27 -3.77
CA LYS A 48 0.67 -17.99 -2.91
C LYS A 48 -0.11 -16.74 -3.34
N CYS A 49 0.56 -15.72 -3.85
CA CYS A 49 -0.07 -14.45 -4.19
C CYS A 49 -0.39 -14.27 -5.69
N ARG A 50 -0.04 -15.26 -6.52
CA ARG A 50 -0.16 -15.17 -7.98
C ARG A 50 -1.61 -14.97 -8.44
N SER A 51 -2.55 -15.76 -7.90
CA SER A 51 -3.96 -15.65 -8.27
C SER A 51 -4.57 -14.30 -7.87
N GLU A 52 -4.23 -13.80 -6.68
CA GLU A 52 -4.68 -12.47 -6.22
C GLU A 52 -4.13 -11.36 -7.12
N ALA A 53 -2.85 -11.43 -7.49
CA ALA A 53 -2.23 -10.44 -8.37
C ALA A 53 -2.86 -10.47 -9.78
N ALA A 54 -3.12 -11.66 -10.33
CA ALA A 54 -3.76 -11.83 -11.64
C ALA A 54 -5.17 -11.22 -11.67
N GLU A 55 -5.97 -11.49 -10.64
CA GLU A 55 -7.31 -10.92 -10.51
C GLU A 55 -7.26 -9.40 -10.41
N ARG A 56 -6.39 -8.85 -9.55
CA ARG A 56 -6.25 -7.40 -9.35
C ARG A 56 -5.80 -6.66 -10.60
N LEU A 57 -4.88 -7.25 -11.36
CA LEU A 57 -4.36 -6.67 -12.60
C LEU A 57 -5.22 -7.00 -13.83
N SER A 58 -6.25 -7.85 -13.68
CA SER A 58 -7.10 -8.32 -14.79
C SER A 58 -6.30 -8.95 -15.94
N VAL A 59 -5.25 -9.71 -15.60
CA VAL A 59 -4.39 -10.45 -16.55
C VAL A 59 -4.34 -11.93 -16.19
N GLY A 60 -3.88 -12.78 -17.10
CA GLY A 60 -3.65 -14.19 -16.78
C GLY A 60 -2.48 -14.38 -15.81
N GLU A 61 -2.53 -15.40 -14.96
CA GLU A 61 -1.43 -15.72 -14.03
C GLU A 61 -0.07 -15.94 -14.71
N MET A 62 -0.08 -16.40 -15.97
CA MET A 62 1.11 -16.63 -16.79
C MET A 62 1.67 -15.33 -17.42
N GLU A 63 0.91 -14.24 -17.35
CA GLU A 63 1.28 -12.91 -17.83
C GLU A 63 1.84 -12.02 -16.72
N LEU A 64 1.88 -12.54 -15.49
CA LEU A 64 2.47 -11.86 -14.34
C LEU A 64 3.99 -11.93 -14.37
N VAL A 65 4.60 -10.80 -14.03
CA VAL A 65 6.05 -10.64 -13.89
C VAL A 65 6.36 -10.12 -12.50
N LEU A 66 7.31 -10.75 -11.82
CA LEU A 66 7.82 -10.26 -10.56
C LEU A 66 8.82 -9.13 -10.84
N SER A 67 8.41 -7.89 -10.55
CA SER A 67 9.18 -6.68 -10.83
C SER A 67 10.17 -6.34 -9.72
N ASP A 68 9.76 -6.48 -8.45
CA ASP A 68 10.64 -6.22 -7.30
C ASP A 68 10.44 -7.25 -6.19
N VAL A 69 11.50 -7.48 -5.43
CA VAL A 69 11.48 -8.29 -4.21
C VAL A 69 12.36 -7.63 -3.16
N ARG A 70 11.83 -7.53 -1.94
CA ARG A 70 12.55 -6.94 -0.81
C ARG A 70 12.44 -7.78 0.44
N ILE A 71 13.58 -8.10 1.04
CA ILE A 71 13.71 -8.59 2.39
C ILE A 71 13.53 -7.41 3.35
N LEU A 72 12.52 -7.50 4.20
CA LEU A 72 12.17 -6.51 5.21
C LEU A 72 12.65 -6.91 6.61
N GLY A 73 12.90 -8.20 6.81
CA GLY A 73 13.27 -8.75 8.10
C GLY A 73 13.62 -10.22 8.02
N VAL A 74 14.54 -10.64 8.87
CA VAL A 74 14.84 -12.05 9.10
C VAL A 74 14.69 -12.34 10.59
N LYS A 75 14.06 -13.47 10.93
CA LYS A 75 14.05 -14.02 12.29
C LYS A 75 14.52 -15.46 12.28
N ILE A 76 15.23 -15.85 13.34
CA ILE A 76 15.61 -17.22 13.62
C ILE A 76 14.99 -17.61 14.96
N ASP A 77 14.18 -18.67 14.96
CA ASP A 77 13.43 -19.13 16.14
C ASP A 77 12.66 -18.00 16.86
N GLY A 78 12.09 -17.07 16.09
CA GLY A 78 11.33 -15.92 16.57
C GLY A 78 12.16 -14.67 16.92
N HIS A 79 13.49 -14.76 16.95
CA HIS A 79 14.38 -13.63 17.25
C HIS A 79 14.83 -12.92 15.98
N ARG A 80 14.69 -11.59 15.92
CA ARG A 80 15.14 -10.79 14.77
C ARG A 80 16.66 -10.83 14.65
N VAL A 81 17.16 -11.12 13.45
CA VAL A 81 18.58 -11.17 13.14
C VAL A 81 18.87 -10.29 11.92
N ILE A 82 19.91 -9.46 12.02
CA ILE A 82 20.36 -8.59 10.93
C ILE A 82 21.16 -9.39 9.90
N ASN A 83 22.20 -10.08 10.34
CA ASN A 83 23.00 -10.98 9.51
C ASN A 83 22.79 -12.42 9.98
N PRO A 84 22.00 -13.24 9.26
CA PRO A 84 21.70 -14.62 9.68
C PRO A 84 22.88 -15.59 9.49
N ILE A 85 23.94 -15.20 8.78
CA ILE A 85 25.11 -16.06 8.54
C ILE A 85 25.79 -16.37 9.88
N GLY A 86 26.16 -17.64 10.08
CA GLY A 86 26.78 -18.10 11.33
C GLY A 86 25.79 -18.51 12.41
N PHE A 87 24.50 -18.17 12.28
CA PHE A 87 23.49 -18.53 13.28
C PHE A 87 22.94 -19.95 13.09
N THR A 88 22.72 -20.64 14.21
CA THR A 88 21.98 -21.90 14.30
C THR A 88 20.52 -21.63 14.67
N GLY A 89 19.62 -22.58 14.41
CA GLY A 89 18.20 -22.47 14.75
C GLY A 89 17.32 -23.34 13.86
N ARG A 90 16.10 -23.62 14.29
CA ARG A 90 15.19 -24.56 13.60
C ARG A 90 14.32 -23.87 12.56
N GLU A 91 13.74 -22.73 12.91
CA GLU A 91 12.82 -21.98 12.06
C GLU A 91 13.48 -20.70 11.58
N LEU A 92 13.45 -20.48 10.27
CA LEU A 92 13.82 -19.23 9.62
C LEU A 92 12.54 -18.55 9.13
N GLU A 93 12.26 -17.34 9.59
CA GLU A 93 11.16 -16.51 9.10
C GLU A 93 11.75 -15.35 8.30
N ILE A 94 11.36 -15.24 7.04
CA ILE A 94 11.80 -14.16 6.14
C ILE A 94 10.58 -13.29 5.82
N SER A 95 10.61 -12.04 6.27
CA SER A 95 9.62 -11.02 5.92
C SER A 95 9.97 -10.40 4.58
N LEU A 96 9.02 -10.41 3.65
CA LEU A 96 9.19 -10.07 2.24
C LEU A 96 8.15 -9.05 1.80
N SER A 97 8.53 -8.18 0.88
CA SER A 97 7.63 -7.50 -0.06
C SER A 97 7.89 -8.03 -1.47
N LEU A 98 6.84 -8.32 -2.21
CA LEU A 98 6.89 -8.65 -3.63
C LEU A 98 6.03 -7.65 -4.39
N THR A 99 6.56 -7.11 -5.49
CA THR A 99 5.77 -6.34 -6.45
C THR A 99 5.64 -7.11 -7.75
N VAL A 100 4.39 -7.32 -8.16
CA VAL A 100 4.03 -8.00 -9.40
C VAL A 100 3.36 -7.01 -10.35
N ILE A 101 3.68 -7.11 -11.64
CA ILE A 101 3.14 -6.31 -12.74
C ILE A 101 2.75 -7.21 -13.93
N GLY A 102 2.09 -6.66 -14.94
CA GLY A 102 1.87 -7.35 -16.22
C GLY A 102 3.11 -7.37 -17.11
N LYS A 103 3.25 -8.40 -17.96
CA LYS A 103 4.41 -8.68 -18.84
C LYS A 103 4.83 -7.56 -19.81
N GLY A 104 4.04 -6.49 -19.96
CA GLY A 104 4.35 -5.34 -20.83
C GLY A 104 5.04 -4.17 -20.15
N GLU A 105 5.16 -4.17 -18.83
CA GLU A 105 5.47 -2.95 -18.07
C GLU A 105 6.86 -2.94 -17.42
N SER A 106 7.65 -4.01 -17.54
CA SER A 106 8.91 -4.14 -16.80
C SER A 106 10.09 -3.35 -17.42
N ASP A 107 10.80 -2.58 -16.60
CA ASP A 107 12.12 -1.99 -16.89
C ASP A 107 13.10 -2.39 -15.79
N GLU A 108 14.16 -3.14 -16.14
CA GLU A 108 15.15 -3.67 -15.19
C GLU A 108 15.89 -2.57 -14.39
N ASN A 109 15.87 -1.30 -14.85
CA ASN A 109 16.54 -0.19 -14.17
C ASN A 109 15.59 0.67 -13.31
N VAL A 110 14.31 0.31 -13.25
CA VAL A 110 13.27 1.08 -12.56
C VAL A 110 12.61 0.22 -11.50
N TYR A 111 12.60 0.72 -10.27
CA TYR A 111 11.89 0.09 -9.17
C TYR A 111 10.42 0.44 -9.27
N MET A 112 9.64 -0.49 -9.77
CA MET A 112 8.19 -0.36 -9.87
C MET A 112 7.55 -0.87 -8.59
N VAL A 113 6.71 -0.04 -7.98
CA VAL A 113 6.02 -0.36 -6.72
C VAL A 113 4.59 0.15 -6.75
N GLU A 114 3.67 -0.59 -6.13
CA GLU A 114 2.33 -0.09 -5.85
C GLU A 114 2.41 0.95 -4.72
N GLY A 115 2.13 2.21 -5.04
CA GLY A 115 2.34 3.33 -4.12
C GLY A 115 1.57 3.21 -2.82
N ALA A 116 0.26 2.93 -2.92
CA ALA A 116 -0.64 2.84 -1.78
C ALA A 116 -0.24 1.74 -0.78
N SER A 117 0.14 0.55 -1.26
CA SER A 117 0.59 -0.56 -0.42
C SER A 117 1.87 -0.22 0.33
N MET A 118 2.82 0.45 -0.34
CA MET A 118 4.06 0.92 0.27
C MET A 118 3.80 1.97 1.35
N ARG A 119 2.95 2.96 1.08
CA ARG A 119 2.58 3.99 2.07
C ARG A 119 1.82 3.42 3.26
N ALA A 120 0.92 2.46 3.03
CA ALA A 120 0.26 1.73 4.10
C ALA A 120 1.25 0.97 4.99
N TYR A 121 2.28 0.35 4.40
CA TYR A 121 3.36 -0.31 5.13
C TYR A 121 4.20 0.71 5.94
N ILE A 122 4.64 1.80 5.31
CA ILE A 122 5.40 2.86 5.99
C ILE A 122 4.62 3.37 7.20
N LEU A 123 3.35 3.72 7.00
CA LEU A 123 2.46 4.20 8.05
C LEU A 123 2.32 3.17 9.19
N SER A 124 2.17 1.88 8.88
CA SER A 124 2.05 0.85 9.92
C SER A 124 3.30 0.72 10.77
N ARG A 125 4.48 0.91 10.16
CA ARG A 125 5.77 0.87 10.86
C ARG A 125 6.02 2.10 11.71
N LEU A 126 5.73 3.30 11.18
CA LEU A 126 5.92 4.56 11.88
C LEU A 126 5.06 4.65 13.15
N LEU A 127 3.80 4.25 13.04
CA LEU A 127 2.82 4.37 14.12
C LEU A 127 2.61 3.07 14.90
N ASN A 128 3.39 2.02 14.61
CA ASN A 128 3.28 0.68 15.19
C ASN A 128 1.82 0.15 15.21
N LEU A 129 1.16 0.23 14.06
CA LEU A 129 -0.26 -0.08 13.93
C LEU A 129 -0.49 -1.58 13.82
N ASP A 130 -1.20 -2.14 14.81
CA ASP A 130 -1.61 -3.54 14.76
C ASP A 130 -2.83 -3.76 13.86
N ARG A 131 -3.82 -2.86 13.88
CA ARG A 131 -5.05 -2.97 13.07
C ARG A 131 -5.56 -1.61 12.65
N ALA A 132 -5.54 -1.34 11.35
CA ALA A 132 -6.08 -0.12 10.78
C ALA A 132 -6.51 -0.33 9.32
N PHE A 133 -7.22 0.64 8.78
CA PHE A 133 -7.44 0.77 7.35
C PHE A 133 -6.65 1.96 6.82
N TYR A 134 -6.03 1.78 5.67
CA TYR A 134 -5.44 2.84 4.89
C TYR A 134 -6.25 2.99 3.61
N VAL A 135 -6.71 4.21 3.35
CA VAL A 135 -7.54 4.55 2.20
C VAL A 135 -6.79 5.58 1.40
N GLU A 136 -6.55 5.29 0.14
CA GLU A 136 -5.86 6.20 -0.77
C GLU A 136 -6.74 6.48 -1.98
N SER A 137 -6.84 7.76 -2.35
CA SER A 137 -7.62 8.17 -3.51
C SER A 137 -6.74 8.96 -4.46
N ASP A 138 -6.68 8.51 -5.71
CA ASP A 138 -6.08 9.25 -6.81
C ASP A 138 -7.15 10.16 -7.48
N GLN A 139 -6.92 10.56 -8.73
CA GLN A 139 -7.86 11.41 -9.47
C GLN A 139 -9.19 10.69 -9.78
N ASN A 140 -9.19 9.36 -9.90
CA ASN A 140 -10.29 8.57 -10.45
C ASN A 140 -10.81 7.50 -9.48
N LYS A 141 -9.92 6.88 -8.71
CA LYS A 141 -10.19 5.68 -7.92
C LYS A 141 -9.75 5.82 -6.48
N THR A 142 -10.41 5.05 -5.63
CA THR A 142 -10.08 4.90 -4.21
C THR A 142 -9.76 3.45 -3.92
N GLY A 143 -8.56 3.19 -3.43
CA GLY A 143 -8.12 1.91 -2.90
C GLY A 143 -8.25 1.84 -1.38
N ILE A 144 -8.62 0.67 -0.86
CA ILE A 144 -8.72 0.38 0.56
C ILE A 144 -7.80 -0.78 0.91
N TYR A 145 -6.96 -0.54 1.90
CA TYR A 145 -5.95 -1.47 2.38
C TYR A 145 -6.19 -1.76 3.85
N TYR A 146 -6.08 -3.02 4.21
CA TYR A 146 -6.12 -3.47 5.60
C TYR A 146 -4.69 -3.64 6.12
N ILE A 147 -4.41 -2.98 7.25
CA ILE A 147 -3.15 -3.07 7.98
C ILE A 147 -3.34 -4.05 9.13
N ASN A 148 -2.52 -5.09 9.18
CA ASN A 148 -2.39 -6.00 10.31
C ASN A 148 -0.91 -6.14 10.73
N GLY A 149 -0.40 -5.16 11.48
CA GLY A 149 1.04 -5.05 11.76
C GLY A 149 1.83 -4.81 10.48
N SER A 150 2.68 -5.76 10.11
CA SER A 150 3.47 -5.73 8.86
C SER A 150 2.81 -6.42 7.67
N ASP A 151 1.64 -7.04 7.86
CA ASP A 151 0.85 -7.69 6.80
C ASP A 151 -0.12 -6.64 6.23
N ILE A 152 0.22 -6.13 5.05
CA ILE A 152 -0.58 -5.14 4.33
C ILE A 152 -1.28 -5.85 3.18
N ARG A 153 -2.60 -5.72 3.13
CA ARG A 153 -3.42 -6.34 2.09
C ARG A 153 -4.33 -5.33 1.45
N TYR A 154 -4.35 -5.33 0.13
CA TYR A 154 -5.44 -4.71 -0.60
C TYR A 154 -6.74 -5.44 -0.23
N PHE A 155 -7.76 -4.68 0.11
CA PHE A 155 -9.06 -5.22 0.48
C PHE A 155 -10.08 -5.04 -0.63
N SER A 156 -10.17 -3.82 -1.19
CA SER A 156 -11.16 -3.44 -2.21
C SER A 156 -10.86 -2.05 -2.76
N GLY A 157 -11.54 -1.65 -3.82
CA GLY A 157 -11.52 -0.29 -4.33
C GLY A 157 -12.84 0.09 -5.01
N PHE A 158 -13.01 1.36 -5.33
CA PHE A 158 -14.18 1.87 -6.04
C PHE A 158 -13.85 3.14 -6.84
N ASP A 159 -14.70 3.44 -7.84
CA ASP A 159 -14.54 4.58 -8.74
C ASP A 159 -15.02 5.88 -8.07
N TRP A 160 -14.10 6.49 -7.32
CA TRP A 160 -14.23 7.83 -6.79
C TRP A 160 -12.83 8.40 -6.56
N GLY A 161 -12.62 9.67 -6.90
CA GLY A 161 -11.33 10.35 -6.73
C GLY A 161 -11.45 11.87 -6.87
N GLY A 162 -10.32 12.52 -7.13
CA GLY A 162 -10.24 13.99 -7.31
C GLY A 162 -11.19 14.55 -8.36
N GLU A 163 -11.32 13.90 -9.53
CA GLU A 163 -12.22 14.34 -10.60
C GLU A 163 -13.68 14.34 -10.17
N HIS A 164 -14.08 13.41 -9.30
CA HIS A 164 -15.43 13.36 -8.74
C HIS A 164 -15.69 14.52 -7.77
N ALA A 165 -14.67 14.89 -6.99
CA ALA A 165 -14.75 16.04 -6.09
C ALA A 165 -14.84 17.37 -6.86
N VAL A 166 -14.15 17.48 -8.00
CA VAL A 166 -14.14 18.68 -8.85
C VAL A 166 -15.43 18.78 -9.68
N SER A 167 -15.85 17.70 -10.35
CA SER A 167 -17.06 17.66 -11.18
C SER A 167 -18.34 17.96 -10.39
N ALA A 168 -18.38 17.62 -9.10
CA ALA A 168 -19.46 18.01 -8.20
C ALA A 168 -19.67 19.53 -8.09
N LEU A 169 -18.71 20.34 -8.55
CA LEU A 169 -18.77 21.80 -8.52
C LEU A 169 -19.14 22.42 -9.87
N GLN A 170 -19.05 21.65 -10.96
CA GLN A 170 -19.25 22.14 -12.33
C GLN A 170 -20.65 22.73 -12.52
N GLU A 171 -21.68 21.98 -12.09
CA GLU A 171 -23.09 22.40 -12.20
C GLU A 171 -23.41 23.65 -11.35
N ILE A 172 -22.74 23.83 -10.20
CA ILE A 172 -23.02 24.94 -9.29
C ILE A 172 -22.31 26.22 -9.72
N LEU A 173 -21.12 26.09 -10.28
CA LEU A 173 -20.28 27.23 -10.63
C LEU A 173 -20.49 27.68 -12.07
N GLU A 174 -21.02 26.81 -12.94
CA GLU A 174 -21.18 27.07 -14.38
C GLU A 174 -19.83 27.44 -15.02
N ILE A 175 -18.79 26.74 -14.59
CA ILE A 175 -17.39 26.94 -15.00
C ILE A 175 -16.83 25.59 -15.40
N ASP A 176 -16.13 25.55 -16.53
CA ASP A 176 -15.56 24.33 -17.08
C ASP A 176 -14.02 24.27 -16.96
N GLY A 177 -13.50 23.05 -17.06
CA GLY A 177 -12.09 22.74 -17.28
C GLY A 177 -11.14 23.35 -16.25
N ASP A 178 -10.05 23.96 -16.73
CA ASP A 178 -8.95 24.44 -15.89
C ASP A 178 -9.36 25.51 -14.87
N VAL A 179 -10.38 26.31 -15.17
CA VAL A 179 -10.85 27.35 -14.24
C VAL A 179 -11.51 26.69 -13.04
N LEU A 180 -12.30 25.64 -13.25
CA LEU A 180 -12.95 24.87 -12.18
C LEU A 180 -11.91 24.22 -11.26
N GLU A 181 -10.89 23.58 -11.84
CA GLU A 181 -9.79 22.97 -11.11
C GLU A 181 -9.04 24.00 -10.25
N ARG A 182 -8.76 25.19 -10.79
CA ARG A 182 -8.12 26.28 -10.02
C ARG A 182 -9.00 26.77 -8.87
N VAL A 183 -10.31 26.88 -9.07
CA VAL A 183 -11.25 27.28 -8.02
C VAL A 183 -11.33 26.21 -6.94
N TYR A 184 -11.41 24.93 -7.33
CA TYR A 184 -11.40 23.79 -6.41
C TYR A 184 -10.13 23.79 -5.54
N ARG A 185 -8.95 23.94 -6.14
CA ARG A 185 -7.68 23.96 -5.39
C ARG A 185 -7.62 25.09 -4.36
N LYS A 186 -8.14 26.27 -4.69
CA LYS A 186 -8.25 27.38 -3.73
C LYS A 186 -9.21 27.02 -2.59
N TYR A 187 -10.38 26.47 -2.91
CA TYR A 187 -11.35 26.03 -1.91
C TYR A 187 -10.75 24.95 -0.99
N ALA A 188 -10.10 23.93 -1.54
CA ALA A 188 -9.48 22.85 -0.78
C ALA A 188 -8.39 23.35 0.19
N ARG A 189 -7.73 24.46 -0.13
CA ARG A 189 -6.73 25.10 0.75
C ARG A 189 -7.34 26.08 1.76
N GLY A 190 -8.63 26.40 1.64
CA GLY A 190 -9.27 27.46 2.42
C GLY A 190 -9.00 28.87 1.91
N ASP A 191 -8.44 29.01 0.70
CA ASP A 191 -8.07 30.28 0.05
C ASP A 191 -9.23 30.89 -0.76
N VAL A 192 -10.44 30.84 -0.20
CA VAL A 192 -11.65 31.38 -0.83
C VAL A 192 -12.40 32.28 0.15
N SER A 193 -13.23 33.18 -0.38
CA SER A 193 -14.11 33.97 0.46
C SER A 193 -15.12 33.08 1.19
N GLU A 194 -15.56 33.49 2.38
CA GLU A 194 -16.56 32.76 3.17
C GLU A 194 -17.85 32.50 2.38
N ARG A 195 -18.24 33.44 1.50
CA ARG A 195 -19.39 33.27 0.61
C ARG A 195 -19.18 32.10 -0.37
N LEU A 196 -17.98 31.98 -0.94
CA LEU A 196 -17.65 30.93 -1.88
C LEU A 196 -17.47 29.59 -1.17
N ASP A 197 -16.85 29.58 0.01
CA ASP A 197 -16.75 28.40 0.89
C ASP A 197 -18.12 27.80 1.18
N ARG A 198 -19.09 28.62 1.63
CA ARG A 198 -20.47 28.16 1.87
C ARG A 198 -21.17 27.64 0.61
N ARG A 199 -20.92 28.26 -0.55
CA ARG A 199 -21.51 27.84 -1.84
C ARG A 199 -20.96 26.50 -2.32
N ILE A 200 -19.66 26.26 -2.15
CA ILE A 200 -18.96 25.04 -2.59
C ILE A 200 -19.07 23.91 -1.57
N GLY A 201 -19.10 24.24 -0.28
CA GLY A 201 -19.00 23.27 0.81
C GLY A 201 -20.11 22.22 0.81
N LYS A 202 -21.37 22.63 0.62
CA LYS A 202 -22.50 21.69 0.58
C LYS A 202 -22.39 20.69 -0.58
N PRO A 203 -22.17 21.12 -1.84
CA PRO A 203 -21.90 20.20 -2.94
C PRO A 203 -20.73 19.26 -2.69
N PHE A 204 -19.58 19.81 -2.27
CA PHE A 204 -18.38 19.02 -1.99
C PHE A 204 -18.66 17.94 -0.95
N TYR A 205 -19.23 18.29 0.21
CA TYR A 205 -19.49 17.32 1.28
C TYR A 205 -20.61 16.32 0.96
N THR A 206 -21.49 16.65 0.02
CA THR A 206 -22.51 15.72 -0.49
C THR A 206 -21.83 14.66 -1.36
N ASN A 207 -20.99 15.08 -2.31
CA ASN A 207 -20.21 14.15 -3.15
C ASN A 207 -19.20 13.35 -2.32
N PHE A 208 -18.47 13.98 -1.39
CA PHE A 208 -17.56 13.30 -0.47
C PHE A 208 -18.25 12.24 0.39
N GLY A 209 -19.56 12.37 0.61
CA GLY A 209 -20.37 11.34 1.25
C GLY A 209 -20.34 10.00 0.52
N ILE A 210 -20.11 10.00 -0.81
CA ILE A 210 -19.94 8.78 -1.62
C ILE A 210 -18.66 8.05 -1.20
N LEU A 211 -17.52 8.74 -1.12
CA LEU A 211 -16.27 8.15 -0.60
C LEU A 211 -16.49 7.58 0.80
N VAL A 212 -17.06 8.38 1.71
CA VAL A 212 -17.27 7.95 3.10
C VAL A 212 -18.10 6.67 3.13
N ASN A 213 -19.21 6.62 2.41
CA ASN A 213 -20.07 5.44 2.38
C ASN A 213 -19.37 4.23 1.76
N GLY A 214 -18.66 4.42 0.64
CA GLY A 214 -17.88 3.36 -0.02
C GLY A 214 -16.81 2.78 0.91
N THR A 215 -16.05 3.63 1.60
CA THR A 215 -15.08 3.22 2.60
C THR A 215 -15.74 2.44 3.74
N LEU A 216 -16.79 3.00 4.34
CA LEU A 216 -17.46 2.39 5.49
C LEU A 216 -18.10 1.04 5.13
N MET A 217 -18.69 0.90 3.95
CA MET A 217 -19.22 -0.37 3.48
C MET A 217 -18.13 -1.45 3.39
N ASN A 218 -16.98 -1.11 2.81
CA ASN A 218 -15.87 -2.06 2.71
C ASN A 218 -15.26 -2.40 4.07
N VAL A 219 -15.06 -1.41 4.94
CA VAL A 219 -14.62 -1.64 6.34
C VAL A 219 -15.59 -2.56 7.09
N ARG A 220 -16.90 -2.45 6.82
CA ARG A 220 -17.90 -3.38 7.38
C ARG A 220 -17.72 -4.80 6.84
N ASN A 221 -17.55 -4.95 5.54
CA ASN A 221 -17.40 -6.24 4.87
C ASN A 221 -16.12 -6.97 5.28
N ALA A 222 -15.06 -6.22 5.64
CA ALA A 222 -13.82 -6.77 6.21
C ALA A 222 -14.02 -7.39 7.61
N GLY A 223 -15.21 -7.29 8.20
CA GLY A 223 -15.49 -7.84 9.53
C GLY A 223 -14.87 -7.04 10.69
N ALA A 224 -14.38 -5.82 10.43
CA ALA A 224 -13.74 -4.96 11.44
C ALA A 224 -14.63 -4.64 12.65
N MET A 225 -15.95 -4.83 12.51
CA MET A 225 -16.95 -4.63 13.57
C MET A 225 -17.16 -5.84 14.49
N ARG A 226 -16.45 -6.96 14.29
CA ARG A 226 -16.46 -8.08 15.24
C ARG A 226 -15.70 -7.76 16.54
N GLY A 227 -14.92 -6.67 16.56
CA GLY A 227 -14.19 -6.19 17.73
C GLY A 227 -15.01 -5.23 18.62
N LYS A 228 -14.53 -4.99 19.85
CA LYS A 228 -15.13 -4.02 20.79
C LYS A 228 -14.82 -2.57 20.44
N THR A 229 -13.76 -2.33 19.67
CA THR A 229 -13.26 -0.99 19.32
C THR A 229 -13.48 -0.70 17.85
N PRO A 230 -13.91 0.52 17.49
CA PRO A 230 -14.00 0.93 16.11
C PRO A 230 -12.62 0.90 15.43
N PRO A 231 -12.53 0.59 14.13
CA PRO A 231 -11.27 0.63 13.41
C PRO A 231 -10.77 2.06 13.23
N ILE A 232 -9.44 2.22 13.24
CA ILE A 232 -8.78 3.45 12.81
C ILE A 232 -8.73 3.45 11.28
N ILE A 233 -9.11 4.56 10.65
CA ILE A 233 -9.09 4.71 9.19
C ILE A 233 -8.25 5.93 8.85
N TYR A 234 -7.13 5.71 8.16
CA TYR A 234 -6.32 6.77 7.58
C TYR A 234 -6.78 7.04 6.16
N PHE A 235 -6.89 8.32 5.81
CA PHE A 235 -7.23 8.75 4.45
C PHE A 235 -6.10 9.59 3.87
N ASN A 236 -5.55 9.15 2.75
CA ASN A 236 -4.49 9.82 2.02
C ASN A 236 -4.96 10.17 0.59
N PRO A 237 -5.49 11.39 0.35
CA PRO A 237 -5.81 11.82 -1.00
C PRO A 237 -4.55 12.30 -1.73
N LEU A 238 -4.33 11.82 -2.96
CA LEU A 238 -3.27 12.30 -3.87
C LEU A 238 -3.67 13.59 -4.62
N PHE A 239 -4.65 14.30 -4.05
CA PHE A 239 -5.19 15.57 -4.53
C PHE A 239 -5.59 16.41 -3.32
N PRO A 240 -5.65 17.75 -3.45
CA PRO A 240 -5.94 18.59 -2.31
C PRO A 240 -7.39 18.40 -1.85
N VAL A 241 -7.61 18.29 -0.54
CA VAL A 241 -8.94 18.25 0.08
C VAL A 241 -9.04 19.28 1.21
N PRO A 242 -10.23 19.84 1.50
CA PRO A 242 -10.43 20.71 2.65
C PRO A 242 -10.08 20.01 3.96
N GLU A 243 -9.38 20.72 4.86
CA GLU A 243 -8.99 20.19 6.18
C GLU A 243 -10.21 19.75 7.03
N GLY A 244 -11.39 20.31 6.75
CA GLY A 244 -12.64 19.89 7.37
C GLY A 244 -13.01 18.42 7.14
N VAL A 245 -12.48 17.76 6.10
CA VAL A 245 -12.63 16.31 5.86
C VAL A 245 -12.16 15.49 7.07
N TYR A 246 -11.02 15.85 7.65
CA TYR A 246 -10.44 15.15 8.80
C TYR A 246 -11.09 15.54 10.13
N ARG A 247 -11.91 16.60 10.18
CA ARG A 247 -12.60 17.04 11.41
C ARG A 247 -14.01 16.48 11.52
N LYS A 248 -14.58 16.02 10.40
CA LYS A 248 -15.95 15.55 10.32
C LYS A 248 -16.09 14.15 10.91
N ASN A 249 -17.13 13.98 11.72
CA ASN A 249 -17.50 12.67 12.25
C ASN A 249 -18.53 12.03 11.32
N PHE A 250 -18.35 10.75 11.02
CA PHE A 250 -19.25 9.94 10.20
C PHE A 250 -19.88 8.85 11.07
N THR A 251 -21.16 8.59 10.85
CA THR A 251 -21.88 7.55 11.61
C THR A 251 -21.58 6.19 11.02
N PHE A 252 -21.12 5.27 11.86
CA PHE A 252 -20.90 3.88 11.47
C PHE A 252 -21.49 2.92 12.53
N GLY A 253 -22.71 2.47 12.26
CA GLY A 253 -23.51 1.75 13.26
C GLY A 253 -23.79 2.66 14.47
N ARG A 254 -23.34 2.25 15.66
CA ARG A 254 -23.46 3.04 16.90
C ARG A 254 -22.24 3.93 17.17
N HIS A 255 -21.19 3.84 16.35
CA HIS A 255 -19.96 4.58 16.54
C HIS A 255 -19.91 5.82 15.65
N LYS A 256 -19.14 6.82 16.10
CA LYS A 256 -18.71 7.94 15.27
C LYS A 256 -17.25 7.71 14.89
N LEU A 257 -16.99 7.69 13.60
CA LEU A 257 -15.64 7.54 13.03
C LEU A 257 -15.20 8.86 12.41
N ARG A 258 -13.90 8.97 12.22
CA ARG A 258 -13.25 10.10 11.58
C ARG A 258 -12.06 9.57 10.81
N PHE A 259 -11.76 10.20 9.67
CA PHE A 259 -10.51 9.92 8.98
C PHE A 259 -9.35 10.55 9.72
N GLN A 260 -8.32 9.76 9.97
CA GLN A 260 -7.03 10.26 10.40
C GLN A 260 -6.23 10.69 9.18
N LYS A 261 -5.50 11.79 9.33
CA LYS A 261 -4.54 12.26 8.34
C LYS A 261 -3.19 11.62 8.68
N PRO A 262 -2.45 11.05 7.70
CA PRO A 262 -1.04 10.76 7.91
C PRO A 262 -0.31 12.06 8.25
N GLU A 263 0.30 12.16 9.43
CA GLU A 263 1.00 13.38 9.87
C GLU A 263 2.37 13.53 9.20
N ASP A 264 3.03 12.40 8.95
CA ASP A 264 4.34 12.34 8.30
C ASP A 264 4.19 12.19 6.78
N GLU A 265 5.17 12.73 6.04
CA GLU A 265 5.32 12.41 4.61
C GLU A 265 5.61 10.93 4.47
N LEU A 266 4.66 10.20 3.86
CA LEU A 266 4.81 8.78 3.53
C LEU A 266 5.68 8.64 2.27
N ASP A 267 6.93 9.08 2.38
CA ASP A 267 7.88 9.15 1.27
C ASP A 267 8.43 7.76 0.92
N ILE A 268 7.92 7.23 -0.20
CA ILE A 268 8.37 5.97 -0.77
C ILE A 268 9.84 6.06 -1.19
N GLU A 269 10.30 7.20 -1.73
CA GLU A 269 11.67 7.32 -2.18
C GLU A 269 12.65 7.22 -1.01
N THR A 270 12.36 7.93 0.08
CA THR A 270 13.12 7.79 1.33
C THR A 270 13.04 6.36 1.86
N PHE A 271 11.85 5.75 1.93
CA PHE A 271 11.72 4.34 2.35
C PHE A 271 12.58 3.39 1.51
N MET A 272 12.60 3.59 0.19
CA MET A 272 13.33 2.72 -0.74
C MET A 272 14.85 2.92 -0.65
N LYS A 273 15.30 4.09 -0.16
CA LYS A 273 16.71 4.48 0.00
C LYS A 273 17.25 4.33 1.42
N ASP A 274 16.40 4.25 2.45
CA ASP A 274 16.85 4.36 3.84
C ASP A 274 17.65 3.13 4.31
N ASN A 275 18.61 3.39 5.20
CA ASN A 275 19.59 2.46 5.74
C ASN A 275 18.96 1.27 6.49
N ILE A 276 17.72 1.35 6.96
CA ILE A 276 17.02 0.20 7.57
C ILE A 276 16.75 -0.91 6.53
N HIS A 277 16.56 -0.55 5.26
CA HIS A 277 16.54 -1.48 4.13
C HIS A 277 17.95 -1.77 3.59
N GLY A 278 18.87 -0.83 3.78
CA GLY A 278 20.31 -1.04 3.62
C GLY A 278 20.89 -2.16 4.50
N VAL A 279 20.31 -2.38 5.71
CA VAL A 279 20.70 -3.47 6.61
C VAL A 279 20.59 -4.85 5.94
N TYR A 280 19.68 -5.01 4.98
CA TYR A 280 19.51 -6.22 4.20
C TYR A 280 19.86 -6.02 2.72
N GLU A 281 20.67 -5.01 2.36
CA GLU A 281 21.02 -4.69 0.97
C GLU A 281 21.61 -5.89 0.24
N ASP A 282 22.55 -6.61 0.87
CA ASP A 282 23.13 -7.84 0.33
C ASP A 282 22.06 -8.91 0.05
N LEU A 283 21.06 -9.04 0.94
CA LEU A 283 19.96 -10.00 0.77
C LEU A 283 18.95 -9.55 -0.29
N ASN A 284 18.74 -8.24 -0.42
CA ASN A 284 17.89 -7.64 -1.44
C ASN A 284 18.53 -7.81 -2.83
N ASP A 285 19.82 -7.56 -2.97
CA ASP A 285 20.58 -7.79 -4.20
C ASP A 285 20.58 -9.27 -4.58
N LEU A 286 20.70 -10.15 -3.58
CA LEU A 286 20.60 -11.58 -3.79
C LEU A 286 19.19 -11.99 -4.23
N ALA A 287 18.14 -11.52 -3.57
CA ALA A 287 16.76 -11.81 -3.95
C ALA A 287 16.45 -11.32 -5.37
N ARG A 288 16.89 -10.11 -5.72
CA ARG A 288 16.76 -9.53 -7.07
C ARG A 288 17.45 -10.38 -8.14
N ARG A 289 18.69 -10.83 -7.88
CA ARG A 289 19.42 -11.73 -8.80
C ARG A 289 18.73 -13.08 -8.97
N ARG A 290 17.90 -13.52 -8.03
CA ARG A 290 17.18 -14.80 -8.11
C ARG A 290 15.84 -14.68 -8.84
N ILE A 291 15.15 -13.55 -8.77
CA ILE A 291 13.87 -13.35 -9.49
C ILE A 291 14.06 -13.21 -11.00
N SER A 292 15.23 -12.74 -11.45
CA SER A 292 15.54 -12.67 -12.89
C SER A 292 15.53 -14.05 -13.57
N TRP A 293 15.69 -15.14 -12.80
CA TRP A 293 15.54 -16.51 -13.30
C TRP A 293 14.09 -16.98 -13.34
N LEU A 294 13.22 -16.42 -12.50
CA LEU A 294 11.80 -16.77 -12.42
C LEU A 294 10.97 -16.06 -13.51
N THR A 295 11.52 -15.01 -14.10
CA THR A 295 10.88 -14.25 -15.17
C THR A 295 11.55 -14.61 -16.49
N PRO A 296 10.95 -15.43 -17.36
CA PRO A 296 11.54 -15.73 -18.66
C PRO A 296 11.65 -14.44 -19.47
N LYS A 297 12.88 -14.10 -19.85
CA LYS A 297 13.16 -12.95 -20.72
C LYS A 297 12.47 -13.17 -22.06
N SER A 298 11.57 -12.25 -22.43
CA SER A 298 10.99 -12.17 -23.77
C SER A 298 12.01 -11.65 -24.77
#